data_AF-A0A940JKL7-F1
#
_entry.id   AF-A0A940JKL7-F1
#
_cell.length_a   1.000
_cell.length_b   1.000
_cell.length_c   1.000
_cell.angle_alpha   90.00
_cell.angle_beta   90.00
_cell.angle_gamma   90.00
#
_symmetry.space_group_name_H-M   'P 1'
#
loop_
_entity.id
_entity.type
_entity.pdbx_description
1 polymer ?
#
loop_
_entity_poly.entity_id
_entity_poly.type
_entity_poly.pdbx_seq_one_letter_code
_entity_poly.pdbx_strand_id
1 'polypeptide(L)' 'MTQTSVLCRAQEALHRDRAANAELENVRSIALRAAEAWSREAARIEKRRTSVEMGSGQTKVSSLDRLFSENPDHGLAG' A
#
# COMPACT_ATOMS: atom_id res chain seq x y z
N MET A 1 9.91 3.73 -5.46
CA MET A 1 9.10 3.34 -6.63
C MET A 1 7.65 3.63 -6.31
N THR A 2 6.89 4.30 -7.17
CA THR A 2 5.48 4.62 -6.92
C THR A 2 4.62 3.39 -7.17
N GLN A 3 4.03 2.82 -6.11
CA GLN A 3 3.11 1.69 -6.23
C GLN A 3 1.78 2.17 -6.84
N THR A 4 1.32 1.53 -7.92
CA THR A 4 0.03 1.83 -8.54
C THR A 4 -0.99 0.73 -8.23
N SER A 5 -2.29 1.06 -8.24
CA SER A 5 -3.34 0.04 -8.05
C SER A 5 -3.23 -1.08 -9.09
N VAL A 6 -2.94 -0.74 -10.36
CA VAL A 6 -2.71 -1.71 -11.44
C VAL A 6 -1.57 -2.67 -11.11
N LEU A 7 -0.44 -2.16 -10.61
CA LEU A 7 0.69 -3.00 -10.20
C LEU A 7 0.28 -3.95 -9.06
N CYS A 8 -0.44 -3.43 -8.06
CA CYS A 8 -0.94 -4.25 -6.95
C CYS A 8 -1.91 -5.34 -7.42
N ARG A 9 -2.81 -5.03 -8.36
CA ARG A 9 -3.72 -6.02 -8.96
C ARG A 9 -2.99 -7.07 -9.79
N ALA A 10 -1.96 -6.69 -10.53
CA ALA A 10 -1.12 -7.62 -11.27
C ALA A 10 -0.39 -8.60 -10.33
N GLN A 11 0.15 -8.10 -9.22
CA GLN A 11 0.80 -8.93 -8.20
C GLN A 11 -0.20 -9.85 -7.48
N GLU A 12 -1.39 -9.34 -7.15
CA GLU A 12 -2.49 -10.16 -6.62
C GLU A 12 -2.81 -11.34 -7.54
N ALA A 13 -3.00 -11.08 -8.84
CA ALA A 13 -3.30 -12.12 -9.83
C ALA A 13 -2.17 -13.15 -9.94
N LEU A 14 -0.90 -12.71 -10.01
CA LEU A 14 0.27 -13.57 -10.06
C LEU A 14 0.32 -14.51 -8.85
N HIS A 15 0.07 -13.99 -7.65
CA HIS A 15 0.10 -14.80 -6.44
C HIS A 15 -1.10 -15.73 -6.31
N ARG A 16 -2.28 -15.36 -6.82
CA ARG A 16 -3.41 -16.29 -6.93
C ARG A 16 -3.13 -17.45 -7.89
N ASP A 17 -2.56 -17.15 -9.05
CA ASP A 17 -2.17 -18.17 -10.02
C ASP A 17 -1.12 -19.12 -9.43
N ARG A 18 -0.11 -18.58 -8.74
CA ARG A 18 0.88 -19.41 -8.00
C ARG A 18 0.24 -20.28 -6.93
N ALA A 19 -0.74 -19.78 -6.19
CA ALA A 19 -1.46 -20.57 -5.19
C ALA A 19 -2.26 -21.71 -5.82
N ALA A 20 -2.92 -21.45 -6.96
CA ALA A 20 -3.70 -22.43 -7.70
C ALA A 20 -2.84 -23.57 -8.25
N ASN A 21 -1.63 -23.26 -8.71
CA ASN A 21 -0.69 -24.22 -9.29
C ASN A 21 0.29 -24.84 -8.27
N ALA A 22 0.25 -24.42 -7.00
CA ALA A 22 1.14 -24.97 -5.98
C ALA A 22 0.67 -26.35 -5.52
N GLU A 23 1.56 -27.35 -5.60
CA GLU A 23 1.32 -28.70 -5.07
C GLU A 23 1.51 -28.76 -3.55
N LEU A 24 2.48 -27.98 -3.04
CA LEU A 24 2.79 -27.93 -1.62
C LEU A 24 1.91 -26.91 -0.89
N GLU A 25 1.27 -27.34 0.20
CA GLU A 25 0.36 -26.51 0.99
C GLU A 25 1.04 -25.28 1.58
N ASN A 26 2.31 -25.38 2.00
CA ASN A 26 3.07 -24.25 2.50
C ASN A 26 3.25 -23.16 1.43
N VAL A 27 3.54 -23.54 0.19
CA VAL A 27 3.69 -22.61 -0.94
C VAL A 27 2.35 -21.96 -1.26
N ARG A 28 1.27 -22.76 -1.30
CA ARG A 28 -0.10 -22.25 -1.49
C ARG A 28 -0.47 -21.22 -0.43
N SER A 29 -0.26 -21.54 0.84
CA SER A 29 -0.57 -20.66 1.97
C SER A 29 0.20 -19.33 1.89
N ILE A 30 1.50 -19.38 1.58
CA ILE A 30 2.32 -18.17 1.42
C ILE A 30 1.83 -17.33 0.24
N ALA A 31 1.53 -17.96 -0.89
CA ALA A 31 1.05 -17.27 -2.09
C ALA A 31 -0.32 -16.61 -1.86
N LEU A 32 -1.25 -17.27 -1.17
CA LEU A 32 -2.54 -16.66 -0.80
C LEU A 32 -2.37 -15.45 0.12
N ARG A 33 -1.54 -15.55 1.16
CA ARG A 33 -1.25 -14.42 2.06
C ARG A 33 -0.64 -13.23 1.32
N ALA A 34 0.24 -13.50 0.35
CA ALA A 34 0.80 -12.46 -0.51
C ALA A 34 -0.29 -11.83 -1.40
N ALA A 35 -1.16 -12.63 -2.02
CA ALA A 35 -2.27 -12.12 -2.83
C ALA A 35 -3.21 -11.22 -2.02
N GLU A 36 -3.55 -11.60 -0.78
CA GLU A 36 -4.36 -10.78 0.13
C GLU A 36 -3.68 -9.46 0.49
N ALA A 37 -2.36 -9.47 0.73
CA ALA A 37 -1.61 -8.25 1.01
C ALA A 37 -1.66 -7.28 -0.18
N TRP A 38 -1.48 -7.79 -1.40
CA TRP A 38 -1.60 -7.00 -2.62
C TRP A 38 -3.01 -6.47 -2.87
N SER A 39 -4.03 -7.28 -2.60
CA SER A 39 -5.44 -6.87 -2.71
C SER A 39 -5.77 -5.70 -1.76
N ARG A 40 -5.28 -5.77 -0.51
CA ARG A 40 -5.43 -4.68 0.48
C ARG A 40 -4.75 -3.40 0.02
N GLU A 41 -3.54 -3.48 -0.54
CA GLU A 41 -2.83 -2.29 -1.01
C GLU A 41 -3.49 -1.68 -2.26
N ALA A 42 -3.96 -2.51 -3.19
CA ALA A 42 -4.75 -2.05 -4.34
C ALA A 42 -5.98 -1.27 -3.87
N ALA A 43 -6.74 -1.82 -2.92
CA ALA A 43 -7.91 -1.16 -2.34
C ALA A 43 -7.55 0.15 -1.62
N ARG A 44 -6.42 0.22 -0.91
CA ARG A 44 -5.94 1.48 -0.29
C ARG A 44 -5.63 2.55 -1.33
N ILE A 45 -4.97 2.18 -2.43
CA ILE A 45 -4.64 3.11 -3.51
C ILE A 45 -5.91 3.57 -4.23
N GLU A 46 -6.82 2.65 -4.54
CA GLU A 46 -8.13 2.95 -5.16
C GLU A 46 -8.96 3.89 -4.28
N LYS A 47 -9.01 3.64 -2.96
CA LYS A 47 -9.69 4.52 -1.99
C LYS A 47 -9.04 5.91 -1.89
N ARG A 48 -7.71 6.00 -2.04
CA ARG A 48 -7.01 7.29 -2.09
C ARG A 48 -7.40 8.07 -3.34
N ARG A 49 -7.50 7.43 -4.51
CA ARG A 49 -7.89 8.11 -5.76
C ARG A 49 -9.32 8.65 -5.69
N THR A 50 -10.26 7.84 -5.21
CA THR A 50 -11.65 8.28 -5.01
C THR A 50 -11.77 9.42 -4.00
N SER A 51 -10.94 9.45 -2.94
CA SER A 51 -10.90 10.59 -2.00
C SER A 51 -10.27 11.84 -2.61
N VAL A 52 -9.27 11.71 -3.49
CA VAL A 52 -8.62 12.84 -4.17
C VAL A 52 -9.52 13.41 -5.28
N GLU A 53 -10.31 12.59 -5.95
CA GLU A 53 -11.25 13.01 -6.99
C GLU A 53 -12.54 13.64 -6.41
N MET A 54 -12.94 13.28 -5.18
CA MET A 54 -14.13 13.82 -4.50
C MET A 54 -13.83 14.90 -3.45
N GLY A 55 -12.56 15.19 -3.18
CA GLY A 55 -12.15 16.09 -2.11
C GLY A 55 -10.75 16.63 -2.32
N SER A 56 -10.68 17.88 -2.80
CA SER A 56 -9.50 18.72 -2.59
C SER A 56 -9.19 18.74 -1.08
N GLY A 57 -8.07 18.13 -0.69
CA GLY A 57 -7.50 18.22 0.64
C GLY A 57 -7.99 17.16 1.64
N GLN A 58 -7.20 16.11 1.82
CA GLN A 58 -6.89 15.58 3.16
C GLN A 58 -5.67 14.65 3.07
N THR A 59 -4.50 15.28 3.16
CA THR A 59 -3.23 14.63 3.51
C THR A 59 -3.39 14.06 4.91
N LYS A 60 -3.91 12.84 5.04
CA LYS A 60 -3.72 12.02 6.23
C LYS A 60 -2.30 11.47 6.19
N VAL A 61 -1.34 12.37 6.39
CA VAL A 61 -0.03 12.02 6.95
C VAL A 61 -0.33 11.29 8.25
N SER A 62 -0.22 9.98 8.19
CA SER A 62 -0.35 9.10 9.35
C SER A 62 0.61 9.64 10.42
N SER A 63 0.13 9.85 11.65
CA SER A 63 0.90 10.43 12.77
C SER A 63 2.22 9.74 13.11
N LEU A 64 2.61 8.69 12.39
CA LEU A 64 3.91 8.03 12.50
C LEU A 64 5.02 8.70 11.68
N ASP A 65 4.69 9.44 10.60
CA ASP A 65 5.71 10.15 9.79
C ASP A 65 6.23 11.41 10.50
N ARG A 66 5.46 11.96 11.46
CA ARG A 66 5.89 13.12 12.27
C ARG A 66 6.87 12.78 13.40
N LEU A 67 7.02 11.51 13.77
CA LEU A 67 8.00 11.11 14.80
C LEU A 67 9.44 11.02 14.26
N PHE A 68 9.63 11.02 12.94
CA PHE A 68 10.95 10.86 12.30
C PHE A 68 11.41 12.07 11.50
N SER A 69 10.66 13.18 11.49
CA SER A 69 11.15 14.46 10.96
C SER A 69 11.78 15.25 12.10
N GLU A 70 12.96 14.78 12.51
CA GLU A 70 13.93 15.53 13.30
C GLU A 70 14.45 16.67 12.40
N ASN A 71 13.68 17.75 12.28
CA ASN A 71 14.13 19.02 11.70
C ASN A 71 14.22 20.04 12.84
N PRO A 72 15.34 20.07 13.59
CA PRO A 72 15.59 21.08 14.59
C PRO A 72 16.31 22.25 13.92
N ASP A 73 15.56 23.17 13.30
CA ASP A 73 15.95 24.60 13.24
C ASP A 73 14.95 25.43 12.43
N HIS A 74 13.83 25.75 13.06
CA HIS A 74 13.09 26.97 12.71
C HIS A 74 12.65 27.68 14.00
N GLY A 75 13.62 28.24 14.72
CA GLY A 75 13.42 29.29 15.72
C GLY A 75 14.28 30.50 15.33
N LEU A 76 13.75 31.37 14.48
CA LEU A 76 13.32 32.72 14.86
C LEU A 76 14.48 33.69 15.15
N ALA A 77 14.65 34.62 14.21
CA ALA A 77 15.19 35.93 14.48
C ALA A 77 14.46 36.58 15.66
N GLY A 78 15.24 37.20 16.54
CA GLY A 78 14.85 38.15 17.58
C GLY A 78 16.05 39.02 17.89
#